data_AF-A0A1H1TG79-F1
#
_entry.id   AF-A0A1H1TG79-F1
#
_cell.length_a   1.000
_cell.length_b   1.000
_cell.length_c   1.000
_cell.angle_alpha   90.00
_cell.angle_beta   90.00
_cell.angle_gamma   90.00
#
_symmetry.space_group_name_H-M   'P 1'
#
loop_
_entity.id
_entity.type
_entity.pdbx_description
1 polymer ?
#
loop_
_entity_poly.entity_id
_entity_poly.type
_entity_poly.pdbx_seq_one_letter_code
_entity_poly.pdbx_strand_id
1 'polypeptide(L)'
;MSTPGNSDRAVAPLTLNGGVAAFDPTTLKIAAEVLGLEPGEALRPGAPRVLRSLADVSCTASSVTVKIDTGLLRWDETLAPFAEEFTAYNGSEVWGVHLGKATVVNCGDAVVAAVPMRATTAGGAPIRAWFAELKQAPAELEGFELLARTRHYEARWRRGAEDKKLQRPLTHITVPAQQLTYESSIPNALGTSTAVADIRQQFAANMDETGARVIAETTILTGAPVNLPEEHVFGTNGPVMFWFTEDGSELPFSIIYTTAEAWIVLEGLGRDAP
;
A
#
# COMPACT_ATOMS: atom_id res chain seq x y z
N MET A 1 37.06 20.15 -8.23
CA MET A 1 36.57 19.50 -6.99
C MET A 1 35.45 18.57 -7.42
N SER A 2 35.54 17.28 -7.15
CA SER A 2 34.45 16.34 -7.44
C SER A 2 33.37 16.48 -6.36
N THR A 3 32.10 16.52 -6.76
CA THR A 3 30.99 16.35 -5.81
C THR A 3 31.09 14.97 -5.15
N PRO A 4 30.80 14.84 -3.84
CA PRO A 4 30.62 13.53 -3.21
C PRO A 4 29.57 12.71 -3.97
N GLY A 5 29.79 11.40 -4.09
CA GLY A 5 28.82 10.49 -4.68
C GLY A 5 27.56 10.40 -3.83
N ASN A 6 26.39 10.29 -4.46
CA ASN A 6 25.11 10.16 -3.78
C ASN A 6 24.84 8.70 -3.32
N SER A 7 25.84 8.05 -2.73
CA SER A 7 25.90 6.60 -2.47
C SER A 7 25.10 6.12 -1.24
N ASP A 8 24.76 7.04 -0.35
CA ASP A 8 24.33 6.71 1.02
C ASP A 8 22.80 6.85 1.20
N ARG A 9 22.05 7.12 0.12
CA ARG A 9 20.57 7.10 0.13
C ARG A 9 20.10 5.65 0.13
N ALA A 10 19.31 5.26 1.12
CA ALA A 10 18.61 3.98 1.14
C ALA A 10 17.66 3.83 -0.07
N VAL A 11 17.59 2.64 -0.65
CA VAL A 11 16.78 2.35 -1.84
C VAL A 11 16.06 1.01 -1.66
N ALA A 12 14.76 1.00 -1.92
CA ALA A 12 13.91 -0.18 -1.93
C ALA A 12 13.35 -0.37 -3.36
N PRO A 13 14.16 -0.84 -4.34
CA PRO A 13 13.67 -1.03 -5.70
C PRO A 13 12.58 -2.11 -5.72
N LEU A 14 11.47 -1.85 -6.44
CA LEU A 14 10.33 -2.77 -6.52
C LEU A 14 10.17 -3.29 -7.94
N THR A 15 10.24 -4.61 -8.11
CA THR A 15 9.71 -5.30 -9.29
C THR A 15 8.19 -5.38 -9.22
N LEU A 16 7.55 -5.39 -10.39
CA LEU A 16 6.11 -5.31 -10.58
C LEU A 16 5.55 -6.74 -10.74
N ASN A 17 5.77 -7.55 -9.70
CA ASN A 17 5.64 -9.01 -9.73
C ASN A 17 4.21 -9.48 -9.68
N GLY A 18 3.70 -10.02 -10.79
CA GLY A 18 2.27 -10.14 -10.92
C GLY A 18 1.63 -8.78 -10.66
N GLY A 19 2.23 -7.70 -11.17
CA GLY A 19 1.60 -6.40 -11.41
C GLY A 19 1.32 -5.54 -10.20
N VAL A 20 1.27 -6.18 -9.04
CA VAL A 20 1.46 -5.61 -7.72
C VAL A 20 2.91 -5.18 -7.58
N ALA A 21 3.10 -4.00 -6.99
CA ALA A 21 4.33 -3.61 -6.32
C ALA A 21 3.95 -3.09 -4.94
N ALA A 22 4.46 -3.71 -3.88
CA ALA A 22 4.09 -3.39 -2.51
C ALA A 22 5.31 -3.10 -1.63
N PHE A 23 5.13 -2.13 -0.74
CA PHE A 23 6.14 -1.68 0.20
C PHE A 23 5.47 -1.31 1.53
N ASP A 24 5.86 -1.98 2.62
CA ASP A 24 5.36 -1.65 3.96
C ASP A 24 6.47 -1.00 4.80
N PRO A 25 6.48 0.33 4.91
CA PRO A 25 7.45 1.01 5.76
C PRO A 25 7.19 0.79 7.26
N THR A 26 6.02 0.28 7.66
CA THR A 26 5.67 0.08 9.07
C THR A 26 6.30 -1.20 9.65
N THR A 27 6.10 -2.39 9.07
CA THR A 27 6.79 -3.61 9.50
C THR A 27 8.31 -3.50 9.30
N LEU A 28 8.77 -2.86 8.22
CA LEU A 28 10.19 -2.56 8.01
C LEU A 28 10.80 -1.70 9.13
N LYS A 29 10.11 -0.63 9.54
CA LYS A 29 10.55 0.21 10.67
C LYS A 29 10.59 -0.58 11.98
N ILE A 30 9.57 -1.39 12.26
CA ILE A 30 9.51 -2.19 13.49
C ILE A 30 10.65 -3.24 13.49
N ALA A 31 10.94 -3.88 12.36
CA ALA A 31 12.06 -4.82 12.23
C ALA A 31 13.43 -4.15 12.43
N ALA A 32 13.63 -2.96 11.86
CA ALA A 32 14.84 -2.17 12.08
C ALA A 32 15.03 -1.78 13.56
N GLU A 33 13.96 -1.33 14.23
CA GLU A 33 13.99 -0.98 15.65
C GLU A 33 14.27 -2.20 16.55
N VAL A 34 13.76 -3.39 16.21
CA VAL A 34 14.04 -4.65 16.93
C VAL A 34 15.51 -5.07 16.77
N LEU A 35 16.12 -4.82 15.61
CA LEU A 35 17.54 -5.05 15.36
C LEU A 35 18.48 -3.95 15.91
N GLY A 36 17.93 -2.86 16.45
CA GLY A 36 18.73 -1.70 16.86
C GLY A 36 19.40 -0.95 15.70
N LEU A 37 18.85 -1.07 14.48
CA LEU A 37 19.33 -0.37 13.30
C LEU A 37 18.72 1.04 13.25
N GLU A 38 19.56 2.06 13.07
CA GLU A 38 19.11 3.44 12.85
C GLU A 38 18.35 3.56 11.51
N PRO A 39 17.04 3.87 11.52
CA PRO A 39 16.25 3.93 10.30
C PRO A 39 16.58 5.18 9.47
N GLY A 40 16.68 5.00 8.15
CA GLY A 40 16.85 6.12 7.20
C GLY A 40 15.75 7.17 7.34
N GLU A 41 16.01 8.41 6.90
CA GLU A 41 15.17 9.59 7.22
C GLU A 41 13.67 9.40 6.93
N ALA A 42 13.32 8.71 5.84
CA ALA A 42 11.93 8.41 5.49
C ALA A 42 11.19 7.55 6.55
N LEU A 43 11.90 6.74 7.33
CA LEU A 43 11.39 5.85 8.38
C LEU A 43 11.58 6.40 9.80
N ARG A 44 12.05 7.65 9.96
CA ARG A 44 12.15 8.30 11.28
C ARG A 44 10.79 8.49 11.98
N PRO A 45 9.72 8.98 11.32
CA PRO A 45 8.41 9.18 11.98
C PRO A 45 7.88 7.90 12.61
N GLY A 46 7.23 8.03 13.76
CA GLY A 46 6.79 6.89 14.58
C GLY A 46 5.89 5.91 13.83
N ALA A 47 6.03 4.61 14.14
CA ALA A 47 5.10 3.60 13.62
C ALA A 47 3.68 3.84 14.17
N PRO A 48 2.61 3.57 13.39
CA PRO A 48 1.23 3.73 13.83
C PRO A 48 0.98 2.90 15.10
N ARG A 49 0.32 3.46 16.13
CA ARG A 49 0.17 2.80 17.43
C ARG A 49 -0.74 1.59 17.35
N VAL A 50 -1.87 1.71 16.67
CA VAL A 50 -2.85 0.64 16.45
C VAL A 50 -2.20 -0.49 15.66
N LEU A 51 -1.57 -0.17 14.53
CA LEU A 51 -1.00 -1.21 13.66
C LEU A 51 0.24 -1.86 14.27
N ARG A 52 1.07 -1.11 15.00
CA ARG A 52 2.16 -1.68 15.82
C ARG A 52 1.64 -2.59 16.94
N SER A 53 0.45 -2.33 17.49
CA SER A 53 -0.15 -3.22 18.52
C SER A 53 -0.66 -4.55 17.95
N LEU A 54 -0.78 -4.66 16.62
CA LEU A 54 -1.10 -5.89 15.89
C LEU A 54 0.15 -6.61 15.35
N ALA A 55 1.36 -6.13 15.66
CA ALA A 55 2.60 -6.69 15.15
C ALA A 55 3.04 -7.91 15.96
N ASP A 56 3.04 -9.08 15.32
CA ASP A 56 3.75 -10.27 15.78
C ASP A 56 5.24 -10.14 15.38
N VAL A 57 6.14 -10.52 16.28
CA VAL A 57 7.59 -10.33 16.14
C VAL A 57 8.31 -11.62 16.53
N SER A 58 8.91 -12.26 15.53
CA SER A 58 9.68 -13.49 15.70
C SER A 58 11.16 -13.23 15.43
N CYS A 59 12.01 -13.58 16.40
CA CYS A 59 13.45 -13.43 16.32
C CYS A 59 14.13 -14.80 16.37
N THR A 60 14.99 -15.08 15.40
CA THR A 60 15.87 -16.27 15.39
C THR A 60 17.33 -15.84 15.47
N ALA A 61 18.27 -16.80 15.47
CA ALA A 61 19.69 -16.50 15.39
C ALA A 61 20.14 -15.94 14.00
N SER A 62 19.26 -15.96 12.99
CA SER A 62 19.57 -15.62 11.59
C SER A 62 18.51 -14.75 10.90
N SER A 63 17.46 -14.33 11.61
CA SER A 63 16.38 -13.49 11.05
C SER A 63 15.62 -12.74 12.13
N VAL A 64 15.05 -11.60 11.74
CA VAL A 64 13.93 -10.96 12.42
C VAL A 64 12.78 -10.86 11.43
N THR A 65 11.63 -11.38 11.83
CA THR A 65 10.38 -11.36 11.07
C THR A 65 9.36 -10.55 11.86
N VAL A 66 8.72 -9.58 11.20
CA VAL A 66 7.65 -8.76 11.76
C VAL A 66 6.43 -8.86 10.85
N LYS A 67 5.31 -9.32 11.42
CA LYS A 67 4.05 -9.56 10.71
C LYS A 67 2.94 -8.70 11.31
N ILE A 68 2.18 -8.01 10.47
CA ILE A 68 0.92 -7.37 10.85
C ILE A 68 -0.19 -8.01 10.02
N ASP A 69 -1.17 -8.61 10.69
CA ASP A 69 -2.46 -8.98 10.13
C ASP A 69 -3.51 -8.01 10.67
N THR A 70 -4.14 -7.23 9.79
CA THR A 70 -5.17 -6.27 10.21
C THR A 70 -6.42 -6.96 10.76
N GLY A 71 -6.63 -8.23 10.43
CA GLY A 71 -7.97 -8.82 10.39
C GLY A 71 -8.88 -8.02 9.45
N LEU A 72 -10.19 -8.07 9.66
CA LEU A 72 -11.13 -7.28 8.86
C LEU A 72 -11.13 -5.80 9.29
N LEU A 73 -10.63 -4.93 8.41
CA LEU A 73 -10.98 -3.51 8.40
C LEU A 73 -12.35 -3.38 7.73
N ARG A 74 -13.36 -2.86 8.44
CA ARG A 74 -14.69 -2.61 7.83
C ARG A 74 -14.76 -1.21 7.26
N TRP A 75 -15.47 -1.03 6.14
CA TRP A 75 -15.93 0.28 5.68
C TRP A 75 -16.79 0.98 6.74
N ASP A 76 -16.84 2.31 6.76
CA ASP A 76 -17.82 3.01 7.60
C ASP A 76 -19.25 2.76 7.10
N GLU A 77 -20.16 2.44 8.02
CA GLU A 77 -21.54 2.01 7.71
C GLU A 77 -22.34 3.09 6.96
N THR A 78 -21.95 4.37 7.09
CA THR A 78 -22.61 5.48 6.37
C THR A 78 -22.36 5.50 4.85
N LEU A 79 -21.41 4.69 4.35
CA LEU A 79 -21.08 4.61 2.93
C LEU A 79 -22.03 3.67 2.14
N ALA A 80 -22.70 2.74 2.84
CA ALA A 80 -23.57 1.71 2.27
C ALA A 80 -22.97 0.99 1.03
N PRO A 81 -21.82 0.31 1.18
CA PRO A 81 -21.10 -0.26 0.05
C PRO A 81 -21.81 -1.45 -0.60
N PHE A 82 -21.59 -1.64 -1.90
CA PHE A 82 -22.08 -2.78 -2.68
C PHE A 82 -21.14 -3.11 -3.84
N ALA A 83 -21.17 -4.35 -4.34
CA ALA A 83 -20.42 -4.74 -5.53
C ALA A 83 -21.12 -4.26 -6.82
N GLU A 84 -20.36 -3.73 -7.76
CA GLU A 84 -20.82 -3.29 -9.09
C GLU A 84 -19.81 -3.66 -10.19
N GLU A 85 -20.27 -3.75 -11.44
CA GLU A 85 -19.43 -4.07 -12.61
C GLU A 85 -18.96 -2.77 -13.29
N PHE A 86 -17.70 -2.70 -13.73
CA PHE A 86 -17.19 -1.57 -14.51
C PHE A 86 -16.12 -1.96 -15.53
N THR A 87 -15.83 -1.06 -16.49
CA THR A 87 -14.85 -1.27 -17.57
C THR A 87 -13.52 -0.54 -17.31
N ALA A 88 -12.41 -1.24 -17.55
CA ALA A 88 -11.03 -0.80 -17.35
C ALA A 88 -10.36 -0.19 -18.63
N TYR A 89 -9.14 0.38 -18.56
CA TYR A 89 -8.46 1.09 -19.68
C TYR A 89 -7.99 0.20 -20.83
N ASN A 90 -7.63 -1.02 -20.50
CA ASN A 90 -7.43 -2.13 -21.41
C ASN A 90 -8.74 -2.63 -22.06
N GLY A 91 -9.91 -2.19 -21.55
CA GLY A 91 -11.24 -2.61 -21.98
C GLY A 91 -11.85 -3.80 -21.23
N SER A 92 -11.22 -4.34 -20.17
CA SER A 92 -11.77 -5.51 -19.45
C SER A 92 -12.93 -5.12 -18.52
N GLU A 93 -13.96 -5.95 -18.45
CA GLU A 93 -15.03 -5.85 -17.46
C GLU A 93 -14.63 -6.55 -16.15
N VAL A 94 -14.77 -5.83 -15.03
CA VAL A 94 -14.20 -6.20 -13.72
C VAL A 94 -15.16 -5.86 -12.58
N TRP A 95 -15.00 -6.57 -11.46
CA TRP A 95 -15.71 -6.24 -10.23
C TRP A 95 -15.11 -5.01 -9.54
N GLY A 96 -16.00 -4.12 -9.11
CA GLY A 96 -15.71 -2.99 -8.25
C GLY A 96 -16.57 -2.99 -7.00
N VAL A 97 -16.11 -2.25 -5.99
CA VAL A 97 -16.82 -1.90 -4.77
C VAL A 97 -17.25 -0.45 -4.88
N HIS A 98 -18.55 -0.21 -4.91
CA HIS A 98 -19.12 1.12 -4.73
C HIS A 98 -18.92 1.53 -3.27
N LEU A 99 -18.18 2.62 -3.01
CA LEU A 99 -17.92 3.16 -1.66
C LEU A 99 -18.71 4.44 -1.37
N GLY A 100 -19.76 4.69 -2.15
CA GLY A 100 -20.65 5.83 -1.95
C GLY A 100 -19.93 7.16 -2.12
N LYS A 101 -20.33 8.18 -1.35
CA LYS A 101 -19.88 9.57 -1.52
C LYS A 101 -18.62 9.88 -0.74
N ALA A 102 -17.48 10.02 -1.42
CA ALA A 102 -16.22 10.45 -0.83
C ALA A 102 -15.78 11.86 -1.27
N THR A 103 -14.90 12.47 -0.47
CA THR A 103 -14.22 13.74 -0.81
C THR A 103 -13.00 13.44 -1.68
N VAL A 104 -13.00 13.96 -2.90
CA VAL A 104 -11.96 13.73 -3.91
C VAL A 104 -11.20 15.03 -4.20
N VAL A 105 -9.86 14.96 -4.14
CA VAL A 105 -8.94 16.10 -4.34
C VAL A 105 -7.97 15.81 -5.48
N ASN A 106 -7.81 16.77 -6.39
CA ASN A 106 -6.80 16.70 -7.45
C ASN A 106 -5.41 17.06 -6.88
N CYS A 107 -4.54 16.06 -6.76
CA CYS A 107 -3.21 16.22 -6.17
C CYS A 107 -2.11 16.59 -7.18
N GLY A 108 -2.46 16.83 -8.45
CA GLY A 108 -1.52 17.27 -9.49
C GLY A 108 -1.32 16.20 -10.56
N ASP A 109 -0.46 15.23 -10.28
CA ASP A 109 -0.26 14.01 -11.08
C ASP A 109 -1.30 12.93 -10.77
N ALA A 110 -1.88 12.92 -9.55
CA ALA A 110 -2.91 11.98 -9.12
C ALA A 110 -4.28 12.62 -8.82
N VAL A 111 -5.34 11.82 -8.86
CA VAL A 111 -6.65 12.11 -8.25
C VAL A 111 -6.79 11.23 -7.01
N VAL A 112 -7.07 11.84 -5.85
CA VAL A 112 -6.95 11.17 -4.54
C VAL A 112 -8.25 11.22 -3.76
N ALA A 113 -8.67 10.07 -3.23
CA ALA A 113 -9.77 9.90 -2.30
C ALA A 113 -9.28 9.32 -0.96
N ALA A 114 -10.01 9.61 0.11
CA ALA A 114 -9.78 9.04 1.43
C ALA A 114 -11.11 8.52 1.99
N VAL A 115 -11.15 7.25 2.41
CA VAL A 115 -12.35 6.55 2.82
C VAL A 115 -12.20 6.07 4.27
N PRO A 116 -13.15 6.38 5.17
CA PRO A 116 -13.09 5.94 6.56
C PRO A 116 -13.33 4.43 6.70
N MET A 117 -12.54 3.80 7.58
CA MET A 117 -12.62 2.39 7.94
C MET A 117 -12.45 2.21 9.46
N ARG A 118 -12.76 1.00 9.96
CA ARG A 118 -12.59 0.61 11.36
C ARG A 118 -11.86 -0.72 11.49
N ALA A 119 -10.78 -0.74 12.27
CA ALA A 119 -10.06 -1.96 12.62
C ALA A 119 -10.85 -2.76 13.68
N THR A 120 -11.59 -3.78 13.25
CA THR A 120 -12.48 -4.56 14.14
C THR A 120 -11.71 -5.32 15.22
N THR A 121 -10.54 -5.84 14.88
CA THR A 121 -9.55 -6.48 15.76
C THR A 121 -8.99 -5.55 16.84
N ALA A 122 -8.90 -4.24 16.55
CA ALA A 122 -8.36 -3.21 17.44
C ALA A 122 -9.47 -2.31 18.01
N GLY A 123 -10.59 -2.91 18.44
CA GLY A 123 -11.66 -2.21 19.16
C GLY A 123 -12.44 -1.17 18.33
N GLY A 124 -12.41 -1.28 17.00
CA GLY A 124 -13.08 -0.34 16.09
C GLY A 124 -12.32 0.96 15.84
N ALA A 125 -11.00 0.97 16.10
CA ALA A 125 -10.14 2.14 15.91
C ALA A 125 -10.20 2.70 14.47
N PRO A 126 -10.18 4.04 14.30
CA PRO A 126 -10.33 4.69 13.00
C PRO A 126 -9.06 4.54 12.14
N ILE A 127 -9.25 4.04 10.92
CA ILE A 127 -8.24 3.93 9.87
C ILE A 127 -8.80 4.66 8.64
N ARG A 128 -7.94 5.25 7.80
CA ARG A 128 -8.31 5.64 6.44
C ARG A 128 -7.69 4.68 5.43
N ALA A 129 -8.51 4.15 4.52
CA ALA A 129 -8.03 3.68 3.24
C ALA A 129 -7.87 4.88 2.30
N TRP A 130 -6.77 4.93 1.57
CA TRP A 130 -6.49 5.96 0.59
C TRP A 130 -6.41 5.33 -0.79
N PHE A 131 -6.91 6.06 -1.79
CA PHE A 131 -6.88 5.64 -3.19
C PHE A 131 -6.34 6.78 -4.04
N ALA A 132 -5.37 6.50 -4.91
CA ALA A 132 -4.81 7.46 -5.85
C ALA A 132 -4.78 6.86 -7.26
N GLU A 133 -5.59 7.43 -8.18
CA GLU A 133 -5.48 7.16 -9.62
C GLU A 133 -4.36 8.03 -10.20
N LEU A 134 -3.35 7.41 -10.79
CA LEU A 134 -2.19 8.10 -11.36
C LEU A 134 -2.41 8.38 -12.85
N LYS A 135 -2.15 9.63 -13.28
CA LYS A 135 -2.29 10.02 -14.70
C LYS A 135 -1.20 9.45 -15.61
N GLN A 136 -0.11 8.96 -15.04
CA GLN A 136 1.03 8.35 -15.72
C GLN A 136 1.63 7.29 -14.81
N ALA A 137 2.04 6.16 -15.39
CA ALA A 137 2.88 5.20 -14.68
C ALA A 137 4.26 5.83 -14.41
N PRO A 138 4.84 5.65 -13.21
CA PRO A 138 6.26 5.93 -13.00
C PRO A 138 7.10 4.95 -13.85
N ALA A 139 8.23 5.42 -14.36
CA ALA A 139 9.09 4.61 -15.23
C ALA A 139 9.86 3.51 -14.48
N GLU A 140 10.07 3.70 -13.17
CA GLU A 140 10.68 2.77 -12.23
C GLU A 140 9.91 2.87 -10.90
N LEU A 141 9.90 1.81 -10.09
CA LEU A 141 9.21 1.77 -8.81
C LEU A 141 10.21 1.60 -7.66
N GLU A 142 10.07 2.46 -6.64
CA GLU A 142 10.98 2.53 -5.50
C GLU A 142 10.16 2.84 -4.23
N GLY A 143 10.30 2.01 -3.19
CA GLY A 143 9.47 2.06 -1.98
C GLY A 143 9.53 3.38 -1.23
N PHE A 144 10.70 4.04 -1.15
CA PHE A 144 10.79 5.34 -0.49
C PHE A 144 10.20 6.47 -1.35
N GLU A 145 10.22 6.38 -2.67
CA GLU A 145 9.47 7.30 -3.54
C GLU A 145 7.96 7.06 -3.49
N LEU A 146 7.48 5.81 -3.37
CA LEU A 146 6.07 5.53 -3.08
C LEU A 146 5.65 6.13 -1.72
N LEU A 147 6.48 5.98 -0.68
CA LEU A 147 6.26 6.61 0.64
C LEU A 147 6.31 8.14 0.60
N ALA A 148 7.18 8.74 -0.23
CA ALA A 148 7.19 10.19 -0.43
C ALA A 148 5.92 10.67 -1.16
N ARG A 149 5.44 9.92 -2.16
CA ARG A 149 4.20 10.19 -2.90
C ARG A 149 2.96 10.11 -2.01
N THR A 150 2.78 9.02 -1.25
CA THR A 150 1.62 8.87 -0.35
C THR A 150 1.57 9.99 0.69
N ARG A 151 2.69 10.33 1.35
CA ARG A 151 2.78 11.50 2.25
C ARG A 151 2.45 12.82 1.56
N HIS A 152 2.91 13.05 0.33
CA HIS A 152 2.55 14.24 -0.45
C HIS A 152 1.04 14.28 -0.71
N TYR A 153 0.45 13.16 -1.15
CA TYR A 153 -0.97 13.04 -1.44
C TYR A 153 -1.82 13.26 -0.19
N GLU A 154 -1.50 12.65 0.95
CA GLU A 154 -2.23 12.90 2.20
C GLU A 154 -2.15 14.36 2.64
N ALA A 155 -0.96 14.95 2.65
CA ALA A 155 -0.76 16.34 3.07
C ALA A 155 -1.47 17.33 2.13
N ARG A 156 -1.55 17.01 0.83
CA ARG A 156 -2.25 17.80 -0.17
C ARG A 156 -3.77 17.61 -0.13
N TRP A 157 -4.24 16.38 0.10
CA TRP A 157 -5.65 16.07 0.30
C TRP A 157 -6.19 16.75 1.56
N ARG A 158 -5.47 16.71 2.69
CA ARG A 158 -5.86 17.40 3.94
C ARG A 158 -6.10 18.90 3.71
N ARG A 159 -5.16 19.60 3.05
CA ARG A 159 -5.33 21.02 2.66
C ARG A 159 -6.45 21.24 1.64
N GLY A 160 -6.60 20.34 0.66
CA GLY A 160 -7.64 20.42 -0.37
C GLY A 160 -9.04 20.09 0.13
N ALA A 161 -9.17 19.32 1.22
CA ALA A 161 -10.42 19.02 1.90
C ALA A 161 -10.92 20.20 2.75
N GLU A 162 -10.06 21.17 3.08
CA GLU A 162 -10.43 22.43 3.73
C GLU A 162 -10.78 23.54 2.73
N ASP A 163 -10.11 23.60 1.57
CA ASP A 163 -10.41 24.56 0.50
C ASP A 163 -11.53 24.09 -0.44
N LYS A 164 -12.71 24.73 -0.31
CA LYS A 164 -13.89 24.51 -1.18
C LYS A 164 -13.67 24.79 -2.68
N LYS A 165 -12.53 25.38 -3.08
CA LYS A 165 -12.13 25.52 -4.49
C LYS A 165 -11.31 24.32 -5.02
N LEU A 166 -10.73 23.53 -4.14
CA LEU A 166 -9.93 22.34 -4.45
C LEU A 166 -10.71 21.04 -4.22
N GLN A 167 -11.69 21.07 -3.32
CA GLN A 167 -12.76 20.07 -3.26
C GLN A 167 -13.46 19.95 -4.63
N ARG A 168 -13.48 18.74 -5.21
CA ARG A 168 -14.59 18.38 -6.11
C ARG A 168 -15.83 18.09 -5.25
N PRO A 169 -17.06 18.26 -5.78
CA PRO A 169 -18.26 17.82 -5.08
C PRO A 169 -18.15 16.34 -4.68
N LEU A 170 -18.79 15.98 -3.56
CA LEU A 170 -18.89 14.59 -3.09
C LEU A 170 -19.34 13.69 -4.25
N THR A 171 -18.41 12.88 -4.71
CA THR A 171 -18.56 12.04 -5.90
C THR A 171 -18.79 10.61 -5.43
N HIS A 172 -19.68 9.89 -6.13
CA HIS A 172 -19.72 8.44 -5.97
C HIS A 172 -18.38 7.88 -6.44
N ILE A 173 -17.74 7.05 -5.62
CA ILE A 173 -16.48 6.40 -5.95
C ILE A 173 -16.66 4.89 -6.03
N THR A 174 -16.21 4.33 -7.15
CA THR A 174 -16.02 2.90 -7.35
C THR A 174 -14.53 2.63 -7.19
N VAL A 175 -14.15 1.64 -6.38
CA VAL A 175 -12.78 1.12 -6.34
C VAL A 175 -12.79 -0.34 -6.81
N PRO A 176 -11.68 -0.89 -7.30
CA PRO A 176 -11.68 -2.25 -7.85
C PRO A 176 -11.70 -3.30 -6.73
N ALA A 177 -12.43 -4.39 -6.92
CA ALA A 177 -12.35 -5.57 -6.05
C ALA A 177 -11.05 -6.33 -6.31
N GLN A 178 -10.38 -6.77 -5.25
CA GLN A 178 -8.97 -7.20 -5.32
C GLN A 178 -8.69 -8.35 -4.37
N GLN A 179 -8.11 -9.43 -4.89
CA GLN A 179 -7.49 -10.48 -4.11
C GLN A 179 -6.06 -10.69 -4.63
N LEU A 180 -5.04 -10.38 -3.83
CA LEU A 180 -3.64 -10.37 -4.29
C LEU A 180 -2.66 -10.98 -3.28
N THR A 181 -1.54 -11.46 -3.82
CA THR A 181 -0.35 -11.88 -3.07
C THR A 181 0.91 -11.38 -3.78
N TYR A 182 1.89 -10.87 -3.04
CA TYR A 182 3.12 -10.31 -3.60
C TYR A 182 4.32 -10.55 -2.68
N GLU A 183 5.51 -10.76 -3.26
CA GLU A 183 6.80 -10.79 -2.56
C GLU A 183 7.80 -9.86 -3.26
N SER A 184 8.48 -9.01 -2.48
CA SER A 184 9.64 -8.21 -2.91
C SER A 184 10.88 -8.51 -2.09
N SER A 185 12.04 -8.23 -2.68
CA SER A 185 13.36 -8.20 -2.03
C SER A 185 13.91 -6.78 -2.19
N ILE A 186 14.14 -6.10 -1.06
CA ILE A 186 14.53 -4.69 -0.97
C ILE A 186 15.84 -4.53 -0.15
N PRO A 187 16.93 -5.24 -0.51
CA PRO A 187 18.11 -5.44 0.36
C PRO A 187 18.79 -4.15 0.83
N ASN A 188 18.71 -3.07 0.05
CA ASN A 188 19.37 -1.79 0.35
C ASN A 188 18.49 -0.82 1.17
N ALA A 189 17.32 -1.26 1.66
CA ALA A 189 16.33 -0.37 2.26
C ALA A 189 16.72 0.18 3.65
N LEU A 190 17.69 -0.43 4.34
CA LEU A 190 18.18 0.02 5.66
C LEU A 190 19.64 0.52 5.60
N GLY A 191 20.17 0.77 4.41
CA GLY A 191 21.56 1.20 4.21
C GLY A 191 22.58 0.07 4.37
N THR A 192 23.86 0.40 4.18
CA THR A 192 24.98 -0.55 4.03
C THR A 192 25.50 -1.14 5.35
N SER A 193 24.60 -1.56 6.25
CA SER A 193 24.96 -2.36 7.41
C SER A 193 25.40 -3.76 6.98
N THR A 194 26.63 -4.15 7.29
CA THR A 194 27.23 -5.45 6.89
C THR A 194 26.59 -6.68 7.56
N ALA A 195 25.54 -6.49 8.36
CA ALA A 195 24.78 -7.54 9.02
C ALA A 195 23.43 -7.87 8.34
N VAL A 196 23.04 -7.13 7.29
CA VAL A 196 21.85 -7.41 6.47
C VAL A 196 22.30 -7.83 5.07
N ALA A 197 21.64 -8.82 4.48
CA ALA A 197 21.92 -9.26 3.11
C ALA A 197 20.68 -9.28 2.20
N ASP A 198 19.51 -9.52 2.78
CA ASP A 198 18.22 -9.40 2.08
C ASP A 198 17.16 -8.92 3.07
N ILE A 199 16.17 -8.18 2.56
CA ILE A 199 15.01 -7.67 3.29
C ILE A 199 13.82 -8.00 2.42
N ARG A 200 13.03 -9.00 2.83
CA ARG A 200 11.85 -9.42 2.08
C ARG A 200 10.59 -8.84 2.66
N GLN A 201 9.65 -8.49 1.78
CA GLN A 201 8.31 -8.11 2.19
C GLN A 201 7.30 -9.00 1.45
N GLN A 202 6.54 -9.79 2.20
CA GLN A 202 5.42 -10.59 1.71
C GLN A 202 4.10 -9.93 2.06
N PHE A 203 3.15 -9.96 1.13
CA PHE A 203 1.84 -9.36 1.26
C PHE A 203 0.76 -10.35 0.82
N ALA A 204 -0.34 -10.37 1.56
CA ALA A 204 -1.62 -10.87 1.09
C ALA A 204 -2.69 -9.81 1.41
N ALA A 205 -3.42 -9.35 0.41
CA ALA A 205 -4.50 -8.38 0.59
C ALA A 205 -5.78 -8.85 -0.10
N ASN A 206 -6.91 -8.61 0.54
CA ASN A 206 -8.23 -8.84 -0.03
C ASN A 206 -9.13 -7.63 0.25
N MET A 207 -9.89 -7.16 -0.73
CA MET A 207 -10.76 -5.99 -0.64
C MET A 207 -12.04 -6.18 -1.45
N ASP A 208 -13.17 -6.06 -0.76
CA ASP A 208 -14.54 -6.33 -1.23
C ASP A 208 -15.54 -5.35 -0.58
N GLU A 209 -16.85 -5.53 -0.81
CA GLU A 209 -17.89 -4.67 -0.22
C GLU A 209 -18.08 -4.88 1.29
N THR A 210 -17.51 -5.94 1.87
CA THR A 210 -17.53 -6.19 3.32
C THR A 210 -16.42 -5.44 4.06
N GLY A 211 -15.31 -5.17 3.38
CA GLY A 211 -14.17 -4.43 3.93
C GLY A 211 -12.85 -4.66 3.18
N ALA A 212 -11.75 -4.57 3.93
CA ALA A 212 -10.42 -4.97 3.48
C ALA A 212 -9.70 -5.75 4.58
N ARG A 213 -8.81 -6.66 4.20
CA ARG A 213 -7.81 -7.28 5.09
C ARG A 213 -6.46 -7.26 4.42
N VAL A 214 -5.44 -6.87 5.18
CA VAL A 214 -4.04 -6.93 4.76
C VAL A 214 -3.24 -7.73 5.78
N ILE A 215 -2.45 -8.66 5.26
CA ILE A 215 -1.37 -9.32 5.97
C ILE A 215 -0.08 -8.86 5.31
N ALA A 216 0.74 -8.11 6.04
CA ALA A 216 2.06 -7.68 5.59
C ALA A 216 3.12 -8.27 6.52
N GLU A 217 4.18 -8.84 5.95
CA GLU A 217 5.25 -9.50 6.69
C GLU A 217 6.61 -9.09 6.14
N THR A 218 7.43 -8.43 6.97
CA THR A 218 8.83 -8.15 6.63
C THR A 218 9.74 -9.17 7.31
N THR A 219 10.60 -9.84 6.55
CA THR A 219 11.63 -10.76 7.05
C THR A 219 13.01 -10.29 6.58
N ILE A 220 13.89 -10.01 7.53
CA ILE A 220 15.29 -9.63 7.28
C ILE A 220 16.18 -10.89 7.36
N LEU A 221 17.01 -11.10 6.34
CA LEU A 221 17.80 -12.32 6.11
C LEU A 221 19.30 -12.04 5.91
N THR A 222 20.10 -13.09 6.11
CA THR A 222 21.55 -13.12 5.88
C THR A 222 21.93 -14.24 4.89
N GLY A 223 22.27 -13.90 3.64
CA GLY A 223 22.54 -14.80 2.52
C GLY A 223 22.37 -14.08 1.17
N ALA A 224 22.80 -14.67 0.04
CA ALA A 224 22.82 -14.01 -1.29
C ALA A 224 21.74 -14.57 -2.29
N PRO A 225 21.15 -13.76 -3.19
CA PRO A 225 19.98 -14.13 -4.00
C PRO A 225 20.19 -14.29 -5.53
N VAL A 226 19.12 -14.70 -6.26
CA VAL A 226 18.98 -14.80 -7.74
C VAL A 226 17.53 -14.42 -8.15
N ASN A 227 17.28 -13.98 -9.40
CA ASN A 227 16.13 -13.13 -9.81
C ASN A 227 15.10 -13.76 -10.82
N LEU A 228 14.06 -12.95 -11.15
CA LEU A 228 13.11 -12.96 -12.31
C LEU A 228 11.78 -13.74 -12.13
N PRO A 229 10.62 -13.36 -12.74
CA PRO A 229 10.19 -12.06 -13.33
C PRO A 229 8.69 -11.63 -13.07
N GLU A 230 8.33 -10.44 -13.58
CA GLU A 230 7.00 -9.75 -13.65
C GLU A 230 5.84 -10.55 -14.37
N GLU A 231 4.55 -10.16 -14.48
CA GLU A 231 3.77 -8.88 -14.49
C GLU A 231 2.23 -9.15 -14.24
N HIS A 232 1.38 -8.17 -13.88
CA HIS A 232 -0.11 -8.24 -13.83
C HIS A 232 -0.83 -6.91 -13.97
N VAL A 233 -2.12 -7.07 -14.26
CA VAL A 233 -3.02 -6.03 -14.68
C VAL A 233 -3.82 -5.28 -13.50
N PHE A 234 -4.13 -3.96 -13.43
CA PHE A 234 -5.01 -3.13 -12.47
C PHE A 234 -5.06 -1.53 -12.69
N GLY A 235 -5.98 -0.70 -13.24
CA GLY A 235 -6.95 -0.85 -14.32
C GLY A 235 -7.79 0.34 -14.85
N THR A 236 -7.96 1.55 -14.26
CA THR A 236 -9.02 2.49 -14.80
C THR A 236 -8.62 3.43 -15.95
N ASN A 237 -7.54 4.23 -15.84
CA ASN A 237 -6.91 5.03 -16.93
C ASN A 237 -5.38 4.91 -16.95
N GLY A 238 -4.85 4.23 -15.94
CA GLY A 238 -3.44 4.05 -15.61
C GLY A 238 -3.36 3.32 -14.28
N PRO A 239 -2.14 3.12 -13.75
CA PRO A 239 -1.95 2.48 -12.46
C PRO A 239 -2.62 3.24 -11.31
N VAL A 240 -2.96 2.48 -10.28
CA VAL A 240 -3.59 2.97 -9.05
C VAL A 240 -2.71 2.59 -7.85
N MET A 241 -2.73 3.42 -6.81
CA MET A 241 -2.13 3.11 -5.51
C MET A 241 -3.20 3.06 -4.42
N PHE A 242 -3.10 2.08 -3.52
CA PHE A 242 -3.83 2.04 -2.26
C PHE A 242 -2.91 1.88 -1.05
N TRP A 243 -3.29 2.45 0.09
CA TRP A 243 -2.57 2.33 1.35
C TRP A 243 -3.47 2.66 2.54
N PHE A 244 -3.02 2.32 3.76
CA PHE A 244 -3.78 2.54 4.98
C PHE A 244 -3.02 3.45 5.94
N THR A 245 -3.73 4.36 6.62
CA THR A 245 -3.13 5.26 7.62
C THR A 245 -4.02 5.41 8.84
N GLU A 246 -3.45 5.24 10.02
CA GLU A 246 -4.10 5.51 11.32
C GLU A 246 -4.28 7.03 11.51
N ASP A 247 -5.42 7.43 12.08
CA ASP A 247 -5.72 8.85 12.29
C ASP A 247 -4.74 9.52 13.27
N GLY A 248 -3.83 10.33 12.72
CA GLY A 248 -2.74 10.99 13.46
C GLY A 248 -1.35 10.41 13.21
N SER A 249 -1.21 9.36 12.39
CA SER A 249 0.09 8.84 11.96
C SER A 249 0.71 9.66 10.82
N GLU A 250 2.05 9.77 10.83
CA GLU A 250 2.87 10.28 9.72
C GLU A 250 3.53 9.15 8.90
N LEU A 251 3.33 7.90 9.31
CA LEU A 251 3.77 6.70 8.61
C LEU A 251 2.54 5.93 8.11
N PRO A 252 2.38 5.69 6.80
CA PRO A 252 1.38 4.78 6.27
C PRO A 252 1.79 3.31 6.50
N PHE A 253 0.84 2.42 6.36
CA PHE A 253 1.01 0.97 6.38
C PHE A 253 0.64 0.38 5.01
N SER A 254 1.45 -0.57 4.55
CA SER A 254 1.24 -1.36 3.33
C SER A 254 0.83 -0.51 2.12
N ILE A 255 1.80 0.21 1.53
CA ILE A 255 1.60 0.93 0.27
C ILE A 255 1.65 -0.08 -0.88
N ILE A 256 0.57 -0.17 -1.66
CA ILE A 256 0.42 -1.13 -2.76
C ILE A 256 0.05 -0.37 -4.05
N TYR A 257 0.84 -0.56 -5.12
CA TYR A 257 0.71 0.02 -6.47
C TYR A 257 0.42 -1.10 -7.48
N THR A 258 -0.39 -0.87 -8.55
CA THR A 258 -0.60 -1.84 -9.67
C THR A 258 -1.30 -1.22 -10.95
N THR A 259 -1.29 -1.81 -12.18
CA THR A 259 -1.63 -1.21 -13.56
C THR A 259 -2.39 -2.15 -14.59
N ALA A 260 -3.54 -1.87 -15.29
CA ALA A 260 -4.43 -2.66 -16.30
C ALA A 260 -5.52 -3.79 -15.91
N GLU A 261 -5.66 -5.05 -16.42
CA GLU A 261 -6.83 -5.96 -16.06
C GLU A 261 -6.93 -6.52 -14.62
N ALA A 262 -6.05 -7.45 -14.26
CA ALA A 262 -6.10 -8.48 -13.19
C ALA A 262 -6.35 -8.08 -11.70
N TRP A 263 -7.17 -7.06 -11.48
CA TRP A 263 -8.36 -7.16 -10.62
C TRP A 263 -9.18 -8.44 -10.83
N ILE A 264 -10.28 -8.60 -10.08
CA ILE A 264 -11.19 -9.74 -10.27
C ILE A 264 -12.01 -9.54 -11.57
N VAL A 265 -11.56 -10.17 -12.65
CA VAL A 265 -12.25 -10.24 -13.96
C VAL A 265 -13.46 -11.18 -13.93
N LEU A 266 -14.46 -10.92 -14.78
CA LEU A 266 -15.69 -11.72 -14.85
C LEU A 266 -15.49 -13.12 -15.44
N GLU A 267 -14.57 -13.30 -16.41
CA GLU A 267 -14.23 -14.62 -16.97
C GLU A 267 -13.30 -15.41 -16.03
N GLY A 268 -13.91 -16.12 -15.07
CA GLY A 268 -13.21 -17.01 -14.15
C GLY A 268 -14.14 -17.71 -13.17
N LEU A 269 -15.20 -17.02 -12.73
CA LEU A 269 -16.31 -17.63 -12.03
C LEU A 269 -17.24 -18.32 -13.03
N GLY A 270 -17.14 -19.65 -13.10
CA GLY A 270 -18.23 -20.48 -13.63
C GLY A 270 -19.53 -20.17 -12.87
N ARG A 271 -20.68 -20.28 -13.54
CA ARG A 271 -22.00 -19.82 -13.04
C ARG A 271 -22.56 -20.54 -11.80
N ASP A 272 -21.76 -21.39 -11.15
CA ASP A 272 -22.13 -22.23 -10.02
C ASP A 272 -21.16 -22.00 -8.84
N ALA A 273 -21.39 -20.92 -8.09
CA ALA A 273 -20.92 -20.74 -6.71
C ALA A 273 -22.16 -20.40 -5.84
N PRO A 274 -22.33 -21.04 -4.66
CA PRO A 274 -23.59 -21.04 -3.90
C PRO A 274 -23.79 -19.85 -2.96
#